data_AF-A0A1G2WDB3-F1
#
_entry.id   AF-A0A1G2WDB3-F1
#
_cell.length_a   1.000
_cell.length_b   1.000
_cell.length_c   1.000
_cell.angle_alpha   90.00
_cell.angle_beta   90.00
_cell.angle_gamma   90.00
#
_symmetry.space_group_name_H-M   'P 1'
#
loop_
_entity.id
_entity.type
_entity.pdbx_description
1 polymer ?
#
loop_
_entity_poly.entity_id
_entity_poly.type
_entity_poly.pdbx_seq_one_letter_code
_entity_poly.pdbx_strand_id
1 'polypeptide(L)'
;MKRILLALGLSVLLHGAAQAQDDPCRAPQAAVGQQVRGPVLHVIDGHTLCVAQTPDPATWVKLELQDAPAAATWAELMSVGFGKDVVCVVGETGAACRTEGRSLSAELRAPEAKAASTAWRAATPPLRDATLRVAAVD
;
A
#
# COMPACT_ATOMS: atom_id res chain seq x y z
N MET A 1 -8.67 -38.11 -47.63
CA MET A 1 -7.79 -38.75 -46.62
C MET A 1 -6.75 -37.75 -46.13
N LYS A 2 -7.02 -37.01 -45.03
CA LYS A 2 -6.00 -36.40 -44.15
C LYS A 2 -6.67 -35.88 -42.87
N ARG A 3 -7.34 -36.80 -42.17
CA ARG A 3 -7.57 -36.68 -40.73
C ARG A 3 -6.20 -36.97 -40.08
N ILE A 4 -5.90 -36.34 -38.95
CA ILE A 4 -4.65 -36.36 -38.16
C ILE A 4 -3.93 -35.01 -38.29
N LEU A 5 -4.38 -34.05 -37.49
CA LEU A 5 -3.57 -33.06 -36.76
C LEU A 5 -4.50 -32.50 -35.65
N LEU A 6 -4.96 -33.40 -34.78
CA LEU A 6 -5.65 -33.09 -33.52
C LEU A 6 -4.74 -33.60 -32.41
N ALA A 7 -4.63 -32.82 -31.33
CA ALA A 7 -3.86 -33.07 -30.10
C ALA A 7 -2.41 -32.58 -30.11
N LEU A 8 -2.22 -31.28 -29.90
CA LEU A 8 -1.06 -30.67 -29.22
C LEU A 8 -1.41 -29.20 -28.93
N GLY A 9 -2.28 -28.94 -27.96
CA GLY A 9 -2.71 -27.57 -27.70
C GLY A 9 -3.56 -27.36 -26.46
N LEU A 10 -3.43 -28.20 -25.43
CA LEU A 10 -4.27 -28.09 -24.24
C LEU A 10 -3.51 -28.44 -22.95
N SER A 11 -2.42 -27.74 -22.61
CA SER A 11 -1.74 -27.99 -21.32
C SER A 11 -0.88 -26.83 -20.80
N VAL A 12 -1.33 -25.58 -20.80
CA VAL A 12 -0.67 -24.53 -19.97
C VAL A 12 -1.70 -23.58 -19.36
N LEU A 13 -2.52 -24.08 -18.43
CA LEU A 13 -3.41 -23.23 -17.61
C LEU A 13 -3.40 -23.65 -16.14
N LEU A 14 -2.23 -23.92 -15.56
CA LEU A 14 -2.04 -23.98 -14.10
C LEU A 14 -0.55 -23.65 -13.89
N HIS A 15 -0.06 -22.71 -13.08
CA HIS A 15 -0.40 -22.41 -11.70
C HIS A 15 0.13 -21.00 -11.38
N GLY A 16 -0.75 -20.00 -11.25
CA GLY A 16 -0.39 -18.79 -10.53
C GLY A 16 -0.62 -19.05 -9.05
N ALA A 17 0.34 -19.63 -8.34
CA ALA A 17 0.28 -19.64 -6.89
C ALA A 17 0.35 -18.17 -6.46
N ALA A 18 -0.77 -17.61 -6.00
CA ALA A 18 -0.76 -16.34 -5.29
C ALA A 18 0.13 -16.59 -4.07
N GLN A 19 1.39 -16.14 -4.14
CA GLN A 19 2.25 -16.15 -2.98
C GLN A 19 1.51 -15.32 -1.93
N ALA A 20 1.19 -15.96 -0.80
CA ALA A 20 0.65 -15.22 0.34
C ALA A 20 1.70 -14.15 0.65
N GLN A 21 1.37 -12.90 0.32
CA GLN A 21 2.24 -11.77 0.61
C GLN A 21 2.39 -11.76 2.13
N ASP A 22 3.62 -11.95 2.63
CA ASP A 22 3.89 -11.88 4.08
C ASP A 22 3.29 -10.59 4.65
N ASP A 23 2.67 -10.67 5.83
CA ASP A 23 2.14 -9.48 6.52
C ASP A 23 3.28 -8.47 6.71
N PRO A 24 3.23 -7.31 6.03
CA PRO A 24 4.35 -6.37 6.01
C PRO A 24 4.56 -5.68 7.36
N CYS A 25 3.54 -5.62 8.23
CA CYS A 25 3.73 -5.13 9.59
C CYS A 25 3.70 -6.29 10.59
N ARG A 26 4.87 -6.63 11.15
CA ARG A 26 5.04 -7.81 12.02
C ARG A 26 5.16 -7.47 13.51
N ALA A 27 5.09 -6.20 13.89
CA ALA A 27 5.09 -5.86 15.30
C ALA A 27 3.79 -6.35 15.98
N PRO A 28 3.81 -6.63 17.29
CA PRO A 28 2.60 -6.88 18.05
C PRO A 28 1.58 -5.74 17.91
N GLN A 29 0.30 -6.09 17.97
CA GLN A 29 -0.78 -5.10 17.95
C GLN A 29 -0.60 -4.10 19.09
N ALA A 30 -0.65 -2.80 18.77
CA ALA A 30 -0.60 -1.76 19.78
C ALA A 30 -1.89 -1.73 20.62
N ALA A 31 -1.73 -1.52 21.93
CA ALA A 31 -2.85 -1.48 22.86
C ALA A 31 -3.66 -0.17 22.72
N VAL A 32 -4.95 -0.21 23.09
CA VAL A 32 -5.77 1.01 23.16
C VAL A 32 -5.13 2.03 24.12
N GLY A 33 -5.15 3.30 23.73
CA GLY A 33 -4.50 4.40 24.42
C GLY A 33 -3.00 4.52 24.13
N GLN A 34 -2.37 3.51 23.52
CA GLN A 34 -0.97 3.58 23.15
C GLN A 34 -0.74 4.61 22.04
N GLN A 35 0.36 5.34 22.16
CA GLN A 35 0.85 6.21 21.11
C GLN A 35 1.90 5.49 20.26
N VAL A 36 1.74 5.57 18.94
CA VAL A 36 2.67 5.04 17.94
C VAL A 36 3.17 6.21 17.10
N ARG A 37 4.49 6.27 16.84
CA ARG A 37 5.13 7.39 16.13
C ARG A 37 6.21 6.88 15.20
N GLY A 38 6.25 7.41 14.01
CA GLY A 38 7.29 7.12 13.02
C GLY A 38 6.78 7.31 11.59
N PRO A 39 7.62 7.00 10.60
CA PRO A 39 7.23 7.12 9.20
C PRO A 39 6.28 5.99 8.80
N VAL A 40 5.35 6.30 7.91
CA VAL A 40 4.54 5.28 7.23
C VAL A 40 5.38 4.64 6.11
N LEU A 41 5.83 3.41 6.31
CA LEU A 41 6.66 2.71 5.31
C LEU A 41 5.88 1.71 4.45
N HIS A 42 4.60 1.49 4.76
CA HIS A 42 3.72 0.67 3.95
C HIS A 42 2.26 1.06 4.15
N VAL A 43 1.47 0.92 3.09
CA VAL A 43 0.01 1.08 3.09
C VAL A 43 -0.57 -0.22 2.52
N ILE A 44 -1.50 -0.82 3.24
CA ILE A 44 -2.10 -2.11 2.88
C ILE A 44 -3.31 -1.88 1.98
N ASP A 45 -4.19 -0.95 2.35
CA ASP A 45 -5.42 -0.61 1.63
C ASP A 45 -5.79 0.88 1.83
N GLY A 46 -7.05 1.27 1.66
CA GLY A 46 -7.51 2.65 1.85
C GLY A 46 -7.65 3.08 3.32
N HIS A 47 -7.46 2.15 4.26
CA HIS A 47 -7.79 2.29 5.68
C HIS A 47 -6.64 1.87 6.59
N THR A 48 -5.71 1.05 6.11
CA THR A 48 -4.71 0.37 6.94
C THR A 48 -3.29 0.70 6.49
N LEU A 49 -2.43 1.04 7.45
CA LEU A 49 -1.03 1.40 7.22
C LEU A 49 -0.08 0.76 8.25
N CYS A 50 1.21 0.70 7.91
CA CYS A 50 2.27 0.28 8.80
C CYS A 50 3.11 1.49 9.24
N VAL A 51 3.19 1.76 10.54
CA VAL A 51 4.08 2.78 11.11
C VAL A 51 5.36 2.11 11.59
N ALA A 52 6.49 2.58 11.09
CA ALA A 52 7.78 1.99 11.40
C ALA A 52 8.35 2.55 12.70
N GLN A 53 8.68 1.66 13.65
CA GLN A 53 9.48 2.01 14.81
C GLN A 53 10.98 1.94 14.51
N THR A 54 11.36 1.10 13.55
CA THR A 54 12.71 1.01 12.96
C THR A 54 12.59 0.61 11.47
N PRO A 55 13.69 0.63 10.69
CA PRO A 55 13.66 0.14 9.31
C PRO A 55 13.29 -1.35 9.14
N ASP A 56 13.38 -2.17 10.19
CA ASP A 56 13.02 -3.59 10.13
C ASP A 56 11.48 -3.78 10.19
N PRO A 57 10.86 -4.46 9.20
CA PRO A 57 9.43 -4.77 9.20
C PRO A 57 8.93 -5.55 10.42
N ALA A 58 9.83 -6.24 11.16
CA ALA A 58 9.54 -6.85 12.46
C ALA A 58 9.02 -5.85 13.51
N THR A 59 9.31 -4.57 13.31
CA THR A 59 8.98 -3.48 14.24
C THR A 59 7.92 -2.54 13.71
N TRP A 60 7.32 -2.84 12.55
CA TRP A 60 6.29 -2.01 11.97
C TRP A 60 4.94 -2.36 12.58
N VAL A 61 4.27 -1.35 13.12
CA VAL A 61 2.98 -1.49 13.80
C VAL A 61 1.87 -1.27 12.79
N LYS A 62 1.00 -2.27 12.63
CA LYS A 62 -0.20 -2.19 11.80
C LYS A 62 -1.26 -1.36 12.49
N LEU A 63 -1.81 -0.36 11.80
CA LEU A 63 -2.87 0.50 12.31
C LEU A 63 -3.97 0.65 11.27
N GLU A 64 -5.21 0.44 11.69
CA GLU A 64 -6.41 0.84 10.94
C GLU A 64 -6.75 2.29 11.31
N LEU A 65 -6.99 3.13 10.31
CA LEU A 65 -7.20 4.56 10.48
C LEU A 65 -8.64 4.85 10.91
N GLN A 66 -8.78 5.46 12.08
CA GLN A 66 -10.08 5.92 12.56
C GLN A 66 -10.65 6.99 11.61
N ASP A 67 -11.96 6.92 11.36
CA ASP A 67 -12.69 7.85 10.50
C ASP A 67 -12.11 7.98 9.08
N ALA A 68 -11.48 6.94 8.55
CA ALA A 68 -11.13 6.90 7.14
C ALA A 68 -12.41 6.90 6.26
N PRO A 69 -12.44 7.60 5.11
CA PRO A 69 -13.58 7.57 4.21
C PRO A 69 -13.87 6.13 3.74
N ALA A 70 -15.13 5.70 3.74
CA ALA A 70 -15.49 4.33 3.36
C ALA A 70 -15.03 3.95 1.94
N ALA A 71 -15.00 4.92 1.03
CA ALA A 71 -14.57 4.73 -0.36
C ALA A 71 -13.09 5.09 -0.61
N ALA A 72 -12.29 5.29 0.44
CA ALA A 72 -10.87 5.57 0.30
C ALA A 72 -10.15 4.39 -0.37
N THR A 73 -9.23 4.71 -1.26
CA THR A 73 -8.43 3.72 -1.99
C THR A 73 -7.00 3.69 -1.46
N TRP A 74 -6.32 2.58 -1.69
CA TRP A 74 -4.88 2.43 -1.40
C TRP A 74 -4.06 3.60 -1.95
N ALA A 75 -4.33 4.04 -3.19
CA ALA A 75 -3.56 5.10 -3.82
C ALA A 75 -3.79 6.47 -3.18
N GLU A 76 -5.00 6.73 -2.68
CA GLU A 76 -5.31 7.96 -1.95
C GLU A 76 -4.60 7.95 -0.60
N LEU A 77 -4.67 6.86 0.18
CA LEU A 77 -3.96 6.78 1.46
C LEU A 77 -2.43 6.82 1.28
N MET A 78 -1.90 6.17 0.25
CA MET A 78 -0.50 6.33 -0.16
C MET A 78 -0.15 7.79 -0.41
N SER A 79 -0.96 8.52 -1.18
CA SER A 79 -0.67 9.91 -1.54
C SER A 79 -0.60 10.87 -0.34
N VAL A 80 -1.38 10.62 0.71
CA VAL A 80 -1.44 11.50 1.89
C VAL A 80 -0.57 11.03 3.05
N GLY A 81 -0.29 9.73 3.16
CA GLY A 81 0.36 9.15 4.33
C GLY A 81 1.74 8.56 4.08
N PHE A 82 1.99 7.95 2.92
CA PHE A 82 3.24 7.21 2.69
C PHE A 82 4.48 8.11 2.80
N GLY A 83 5.49 7.61 3.51
CA GLY A 83 6.75 8.32 3.76
C GLY A 83 6.67 9.48 4.76
N LYS A 84 5.48 9.85 5.24
CA LYS A 84 5.33 10.91 6.24
C LYS A 84 5.48 10.36 7.65
N ASP A 85 6.07 11.17 8.52
CA ASP A 85 6.05 10.92 9.96
C ASP A 85 4.65 11.17 10.53
N VAL A 86 4.11 10.15 11.18
CA VAL A 86 2.80 10.19 11.84
C VAL A 86 2.93 10.11 13.35
N VAL A 87 1.92 10.68 14.02
CA VAL A 87 1.64 10.44 15.43
C VAL A 87 0.23 9.87 15.51
N CYS A 88 0.12 8.63 15.94
CA CYS A 88 -1.14 7.91 16.06
C CYS A 88 -1.44 7.60 17.53
N VAL A 89 -2.69 7.78 17.95
CA VAL A 89 -3.19 7.28 19.23
C VAL A 89 -4.20 6.18 18.92
N VAL A 90 -3.97 4.99 19.44
CA VAL A 90 -4.84 3.82 19.22
C VAL A 90 -6.12 3.99 20.04
N GLY A 91 -7.27 3.93 19.37
CA GLY A 91 -8.59 3.92 19.99
C GLY A 91 -9.29 2.58 19.82
N GLU A 92 -10.49 2.49 20.38
CA GLU A 92 -11.35 1.29 20.32
C GLU A 92 -11.76 0.91 18.88
N THR A 93 -11.88 1.89 17.99
CA THR A 93 -12.38 1.72 16.61
C THR A 93 -11.32 1.94 15.54
N GLY A 94 -10.05 1.98 15.94
CA GLY A 94 -8.93 2.35 15.07
C GLY A 94 -8.09 3.48 15.67
N ALA A 95 -7.03 3.87 14.95
CA ALA A 95 -6.06 4.86 15.39
C ALA A 95 -6.34 6.25 14.80
N ALA A 96 -6.36 7.27 15.65
CA ALA A 96 -6.39 8.66 15.22
C ALA A 96 -4.97 9.11 14.88
N CYS A 97 -4.65 9.22 13.59
CA CYS A 97 -3.32 9.59 13.10
C CYS A 97 -3.23 11.04 12.63
N ARG A 98 -2.08 11.67 12.89
CA ARG A 98 -1.76 13.02 12.45
C ARG A 98 -0.41 13.11 11.77
N THR A 99 -0.32 13.90 10.71
CA THR A 99 0.92 14.31 10.03
C THR A 99 1.08 15.81 10.19
N GLU A 100 2.23 16.28 10.72
CA GLU A 100 2.49 17.70 10.95
C GLU A 100 1.35 18.41 11.73
N GLY A 101 0.71 17.70 12.66
CA GLY A 101 -0.41 18.18 13.46
C GLY A 101 -1.79 18.11 12.78
N ARG A 102 -1.87 17.88 11.46
CA ARG A 102 -3.13 17.73 10.71
C ARG A 102 -3.64 16.30 10.77
N SER A 103 -4.96 16.12 10.79
CA SER A 103 -5.58 14.78 10.80
C SER A 103 -5.37 14.10 9.45
N LEU A 104 -4.81 12.88 9.46
CA LEU A 104 -4.59 12.09 8.25
C LEU A 104 -5.93 11.71 7.60
N SER A 105 -6.95 11.36 8.39
CA SER A 105 -8.28 11.03 7.89
C SER A 105 -8.99 12.25 7.28
N ALA A 106 -8.68 13.46 7.74
CA ALA A 106 -9.18 14.69 7.13
C ALA A 106 -8.47 14.97 5.80
N GLU A 107 -7.14 14.82 5.74
CA GLU A 107 -6.37 14.94 4.49
C GLU A 107 -6.85 13.91 3.45
N LEU A 108 -7.11 12.67 3.86
CA LEU A 108 -7.61 11.61 2.98
C LEU A 108 -8.99 11.92 2.38
N ARG A 109 -9.80 12.71 3.09
CA ARG A 109 -11.16 13.09 2.69
C ARG A 109 -11.16 14.31 1.77
N ALA A 110 -10.04 15.03 1.71
CA ALA A 110 -9.88 16.24 0.92
C ALA A 110 -9.74 15.89 -0.58
N PRO A 111 -10.28 16.71 -1.49
CA PRO A 111 -10.22 16.44 -2.94
C PRO A 111 -8.78 16.30 -3.48
N GLU A 112 -7.81 16.87 -2.78
CA GLU A 112 -6.38 16.80 -3.09
C GLU A 112 -5.85 15.37 -3.05
N ALA A 113 -6.34 14.51 -2.15
CA ALA A 113 -5.90 13.11 -2.08
C ALA A 113 -6.25 12.34 -3.37
N LYS A 114 -7.46 12.56 -3.88
CA LYS A 114 -7.91 11.98 -5.15
C LYS A 114 -7.17 12.57 -6.34
N ALA A 115 -6.94 13.88 -6.34
CA ALA A 115 -6.18 14.54 -7.40
C ALA A 115 -4.73 14.04 -7.46
N ALA A 116 -4.06 13.95 -6.31
CA ALA A 116 -2.68 13.49 -6.20
C ALA A 116 -2.52 12.03 -6.64
N SER A 117 -3.40 11.13 -6.16
CA SER A 117 -3.38 9.72 -6.55
C SER A 117 -3.65 9.49 -8.04
N THR A 118 -4.44 10.36 -8.68
CA THR A 118 -4.70 10.33 -10.12
C THR A 118 -3.51 10.87 -10.91
N ALA A 119 -2.93 11.98 -10.47
CA ALA A 119 -1.80 12.63 -11.13
C ALA A 119 -0.58 11.71 -11.24
N TRP A 120 -0.28 10.93 -10.19
CA TRP A 120 0.83 9.98 -10.22
C TRP A 120 0.65 8.89 -11.30
N ARG A 121 -0.58 8.40 -11.51
CA ARG A 121 -0.89 7.44 -12.57
C ARG A 121 -0.75 8.05 -13.96
N ALA A 122 -1.17 9.31 -14.12
CA ALA A 122 -1.06 10.03 -15.39
C ALA A 122 0.38 10.40 -15.74
N ALA A 123 1.21 10.67 -14.73
CA ALA A 123 2.62 11.02 -14.89
C ALA A 123 3.52 9.81 -15.22
N THR A 124 3.02 8.58 -15.05
CA THR A 124 3.74 7.36 -15.42
C THR A 124 3.54 7.11 -16.93
N PRO A 125 4.55 7.30 -17.79
CA PRO A 125 4.40 7.00 -19.22
C PRO A 125 4.04 5.51 -19.38
N PRO A 126 3.17 5.15 -20.35
CA PRO A 126 2.83 3.76 -20.59
C PRO A 126 4.11 2.98 -20.91
N LEU A 127 4.33 1.86 -20.22
CA LEU A 127 5.48 0.96 -20.38
C LEU A 127 5.57 0.28 -21.77
N ARG A 128 4.87 0.79 -22.78
CA ARG A 128 4.76 0.18 -24.10
C ARG A 128 6.00 0.33 -24.98
N ASP A 129 6.88 1.30 -24.71
CA ASP A 129 8.10 1.54 -25.52
C ASP A 129 9.41 1.52 -24.71
N ALA A 130 9.39 1.05 -23.48
CA ALA A 130 10.62 0.91 -22.69
C ALA A 130 11.41 -0.32 -23.16
N THR A 131 12.14 -0.21 -24.26
CA THR A 131 13.30 -1.08 -24.51
C THR A 131 14.20 -1.00 -23.28
N LEU A 132 14.18 -2.07 -22.50
CA LEU A 132 14.90 -2.21 -21.24
C LEU A 132 16.40 -2.13 -21.51
N ARG A 133 16.98 -0.93 -21.45
CA ARG A 133 18.43 -0.76 -21.47
C ARG A 133 18.94 -1.13 -20.08
N VAL A 134 19.32 -2.40 -19.92
CA VAL A 134 20.15 -2.83 -18.79
C VAL A 134 21.48 -2.08 -18.93
N ALA A 135 21.74 -1.13 -18.04
CA ALA A 135 23.05 -0.51 -17.94
C ALA A 135 24.03 -1.59 -17.49
N ALA A 136 24.93 -1.99 -18.38
CA ALA A 136 26.11 -2.76 -17.99
C ALA A 136 26.95 -1.86 -17.07
N VAL A 137 27.29 -2.38 -15.90
CA VAL A 137 28.24 -1.77 -14.97
C VAL A 137 29.61 -2.27 -15.40
N ASP A 138 30.49 -1.35 -15.79
CA ASP A 138 31.92 -1.61 -16.00
C ASP A 138 32.66 -1.77 -14.67
#